data_AF-A0A4Y7LBH5-F1
#
_entry.id   AF-A0A4Y7LBH5-F1
#
_cell.length_a   1.000
_cell.length_b   1.000
_cell.length_c   1.000
_cell.angle_alpha   90.00
_cell.angle_beta   90.00
_cell.angle_gamma   90.00
#
_symmetry.space_group_name_H-M   'P 1'
#
loop_
_entity.id
_entity.type
_entity.pdbx_description
1 polymer ?
#
loop_
_entity_poly.entity_id
_entity_poly.type
_entity_poly.pdbx_seq_one_letter_code
_entity_poly.pdbx_strand_id
1 'polypeptide(L)' 'MGEEVETASPEIIIPAEWTQAAESIAHDHSLPCPPIALICGPKNSGKTTFSRILLNTLLQDKSCGFM' A
#
# COMPACT_ATOMS: atom_id res chain seq x y z
N MET A 1 -28.56 25.07 -10.60
CA MET A 1 -27.97 23.72 -10.51
C MET A 1 -26.49 23.93 -10.23
N GLY A 2 -25.99 23.56 -9.05
CA GLY A 2 -24.59 23.75 -8.70
C GLY A 2 -23.74 22.68 -9.39
N GLU A 3 -22.77 23.11 -10.18
CA GLU A 3 -21.72 22.25 -10.71
C GLU A 3 -20.67 22.10 -9.60
N GLU A 4 -20.71 20.96 -8.91
CA GLU A 4 -19.68 20.60 -7.93
C GLU A 4 -18.38 20.38 -8.72
N VAL A 5 -17.46 21.35 -8.60
CA VAL A 5 -16.11 21.23 -9.12
C VAL A 5 -15.41 20.16 -8.30
N GLU A 6 -15.39 18.93 -8.81
CA GLU A 6 -14.54 17.85 -8.31
C GLU A 6 -13.09 18.33 -8.49
N THR A 7 -12.52 18.89 -7.42
CA THR A 7 -11.14 19.31 -7.39
C THR A 7 -10.29 18.07 -7.59
N ALA A 8 -9.55 18.03 -8.70
CA ALA A 8 -8.61 16.95 -8.98
C ALA A 8 -7.79 16.69 -7.71
N SER A 9 -7.91 15.48 -7.17
CA SER A 9 -7.19 15.08 -5.97
C SER A 9 -5.70 15.36 -6.20
N PRO A 10 -4.97 15.94 -5.24
CA PRO A 10 -3.55 16.23 -5.40
C PRO A 10 -2.83 14.96 -5.85
N GLU A 11 -2.09 15.05 -6.95
CA GLU A 11 -1.38 13.92 -7.54
C GLU A 11 -0.43 13.31 -6.48
N ILE A 12 -0.77 12.11 -6.01
CA ILE A 12 0.03 11.42 -5.00
C ILE A 12 1.23 10.82 -5.71
N ILE A 13 2.37 11.51 -5.65
CA ILE A 13 3.63 10.97 -6.14
C ILE A 13 4.08 9.85 -5.19
N ILE A 14 3.98 8.61 -5.65
CA ILE A 14 4.46 7.43 -4.93
C ILE A 14 5.88 7.12 -5.41
N PRO A 15 6.90 7.11 -4.52
CA PRO A 15 8.24 6.67 -4.88
C PRO A 15 8.23 5.22 -5.37
N ALA A 16 8.97 4.91 -6.43
CA ALA A 16 9.01 3.57 -7.02
C ALA A 16 9.49 2.51 -6.01
N GLU A 17 10.39 2.90 -5.10
CA GLU A 17 10.95 2.06 -4.06
C GLU A 17 9.86 1.56 -3.09
N TRP A 18 8.80 2.34 -2.88
CA TRP A 18 7.68 1.94 -2.01
C TRP A 18 6.83 0.86 -2.66
N THR A 19 6.55 1.00 -3.96
CA THR A 19 5.86 -0.03 -4.74
C THR A 19 6.69 -1.32 -4.75
N GLN A 20 7.99 -1.22 -5.04
CA GLN A 20 8.90 -2.37 -5.05
C GLN A 20 8.95 -3.07 -3.69
N ALA A 21 9.04 -2.31 -2.59
CA ALA A 21 9.05 -2.88 -1.24
C ALA A 21 7.72 -3.59 -0.90
N ALA A 22 6.58 -3.00 -1.27
CA ALA A 22 5.28 -3.61 -1.06
C ALA A 22 5.11 -4.91 -1.85
N GLU A 23 5.51 -4.92 -3.12
CA GLU A 23 5.50 -6.13 -3.97
C GLU A 23 6.44 -7.21 -3.42
N SER A 24 7.61 -6.82 -2.91
CA SER A 24 8.55 -7.77 -2.32
C SER A 24 7.97 -8.43 -1.08
N ILE A 25 7.25 -7.69 -0.22
CA ILE A 25 6.60 -8.24 0.97
C ILE A 25 5.41 -9.14 0.58
N ALA A 26 4.60 -8.73 -0.40
CA ALA A 26 3.42 -9.46 -0.80
C ALA A 26 3.76 -10.83 -1.43
N HIS A 27 4.76 -10.86 -2.31
CA HIS A 27 5.13 -12.06 -3.06
C HIS A 27 6.27 -12.86 -2.40
N ASP A 28 6.65 -12.54 -1.16
CA ASP A 28 7.64 -13.33 -0.42
C ASP A 28 6.99 -14.63 0.08
N HIS A 29 7.21 -15.72 -0.66
CA HIS A 29 6.73 -17.05 -0.32
C HIS A 29 7.31 -17.63 0.99
N SER A 30 8.31 -16.99 1.59
CA SER A 30 8.85 -17.40 2.89
C SER A 30 8.03 -16.85 4.08
N LEU A 31 7.17 -15.86 3.83
CA LEU A 31 6.30 -15.27 4.86
C LEU A 31 4.99 -16.07 5.04
N PRO A 32 4.38 -16.00 6.23
CA PRO A 32 3.06 -16.57 6.46
C PRO A 32 1.99 -15.87 5.59
N CYS A 33 0.96 -16.61 5.19
CA CYS A 33 -0.20 -16.07 4.47
C CYS A 33 -1.36 -15.79 5.45
N PRO A 34 -1.81 -14.53 5.63
CA PRO A 34 -1.23 -13.27 5.12
C PRO A 34 -0.03 -12.78 5.97
N PRO A 35 0.88 -11.98 5.39
CA PRO A 35 2.05 -11.50 6.11
C PRO A 35 1.66 -10.48 7.20
N ILE A 36 2.37 -10.50 8.32
CA ILE A 36 2.22 -9.53 9.40
C ILE A 36 3.39 -8.55 9.33
N ALA A 37 3.09 -7.27 9.07
CA ALA A 37 4.10 -6.22 8.94
C ALA A 37 3.92 -5.10 9.98
N LEU A 38 5.02 -4.66 10.61
CA LEU A 38 5.08 -3.48 11.47
C LEU A 38 5.65 -2.30 10.68
N ILE A 39 4.86 -1.23 10.53
CA ILE A 39 5.29 0.00 9.87
C ILE A 39 5.55 1.07 10.94
N CYS A 40 6.81 1.46 11.11
CA CYS A 40 7.24 2.43 12.12
C CYS A 40 8.14 3.52 11.51
N GLY A 41 8.37 4.61 12.26
CA GLY A 41 9.19 5.73 11.80
C GLY A 41 8.71 7.11 12.27
N PRO A 42 9.51 8.17 12.01
CA PRO A 42 9.28 9.53 12.52
C PRO A 42 7.91 10.12 12.16
N LYS A 43 7.46 11.15 12.88
CA LYS A 43 6.21 11.85 12.56
C LYS A 43 6.25 12.35 11.10
N ASN A 44 5.12 12.24 10.38
CA ASN A 44 4.97 12.69 8.99
C ASN A 44 5.88 12.02 7.93
N SER A 45 6.56 10.90 8.23
CA SER A 45 7.40 10.17 7.25
C SER A 45 6.64 9.39 6.17
N GLY A 46 5.31 9.56 6.06
CA GLY A 46 4.50 8.89 5.05
C GLY A 46 4.09 7.44 5.36
N LYS A 47 4.25 6.97 6.61
CA LYS A 47 3.81 5.64 7.06
C LYS A 47 2.39 5.28 6.63
N THR A 48 1.42 6.18 6.88
CA THR A 48 0.02 5.93 6.50
C THR A 48 -0.15 5.75 5.00
N THR A 49 0.61 6.48 4.19
CA THR A 49 0.61 6.34 2.73
C THR A 49 1.21 5.00 2.32
N PHE A 50 2.37 4.62 2.87
CA PHE A 50 2.99 3.33 2.61
C PHE A 50 2.10 2.16 3.06
N SER A 51 1.47 2.24 4.24
CA SER A 51 0.52 1.24 4.74
C SER A 51 -0.63 1.01 3.77
N ARG A 52 -1.18 2.07 3.17
CA ARG A 52 -2.25 1.97 2.18
C ARG A 52 -1.76 1.30 0.89
N ILE A 53 -0.54 1.60 0.46
CA ILE A 53 0.08 0.95 -0.71
C ILE A 53 0.25 -0.54 -0.43
N LEU A 54 0.91 -0.91 0.67
CA LEU A 54 1.13 -2.30 1.07
C LEU A 54 -0.20 -3.06 1.18
N LEU A 55 -1.21 -2.48 1.83
CA LEU A 55 -2.52 -3.11 1.98
C LEU A 55 -3.17 -3.37 0.61
N ASN A 56 -3.15 -2.39 -0.30
CA ASN A 56 -3.71 -2.56 -1.64
C ASN A 56 -2.96 -3.63 -2.43
N THR A 57 -1.63 -3.69 -2.33
CA THR A 57 -0.83 -4.74 -2.96
C THR A 57 -1.19 -6.12 -2.41
N LEU A 58 -1.30 -6.27 -1.09
CA LEU A 58 -1.68 -7.53 -0.44
C LEU A 58 -3.10 -8.00 -0.80
N LEU A 59 -4.05 -7.07 -0.96
CA LEU A 59 -5.42 -7.41 -1.38
C LEU A 59 -5.52 -7.81 -2.86
N GLN A 60 -4.63 -7.29 -3.71
CA GLN A 60 -4.56 -7.65 -5.12
C GLN A 60 -3.82 -8.96 -5.35
N ASP A 61 -2.90 -9.30 -4.46
CA ASP A 61 -2.20 -10.57 -4.51
C ASP A 61 -3.15 -11.74 -4.18
N LYS A 62 -3.32 -12.63 -5.16
CA LYS A 62 -4.17 -13.83 -5.06
C LYS A 62 -3.39 -15.07 -4.60
N SER A 63 -2.09 -14.92 -4.32
CA SER A 63 -1.20 -16.01 -3.95
C SER A 63 -1.59 -16.65 -2.61
N CYS A 64 -2.05 -15.84 -1.65
CA CYS A 64 -2.61 -16.29 -0.39
C CYS A 64 -4.13 -16.44 -0.53
N GLY A 65 -4.59 -17.58 -1.06
CA GLY A 65 -6.00 -17.96 -1.00
C GLY A 65 -6.45 -18.11 0.45
N PHE A 66 -7.61 -17.53 0.79
CA PHE A 66 -8.33 -17.87 2.02
C PHE A 66 -8.65 -19.38 1.97
N MET A 67 -7.81 -20.20 2.59
CA MET A 67 -8.18 -21.56 2.99
C MET A 67 -9.18 -21.50 4.13
#